data_AF-A0A970L338-F1
#
_entry.id   AF-A0A970L338-F1
#
_cell.length_a   1.000
_cell.length_b   1.000
_cell.length_c   1.000
_cell.angle_alpha   90.00
_cell.angle_beta   90.00
_cell.angle_gamma   90.00
#
_symmetry.space_group_name_H-M   'P 1'
#
loop_
_entity.id
_entity.type
_entity.pdbx_description
1 polymer ?
#
loop_
_entity_poly.entity_id
_entity_poly.type
_entity_poly.pdbx_seq_one_letter_code
_entity_poly.pdbx_strand_id
1 'polypeptide(L)'
;MERVYPWIIGGLVLLLFVREVAWRLRMRRALRERAQQAVERSRSVLKGQIGEQLAPFLPGFPFHPGDVRFLGGIVDLVVFSGYHAGHIDEIVLVDVKSGGARLTPLQRQVEQAVADGKVRFATVRVE
;
A
#
# COMPACT_ATOMS: atom_id res chain seq x y z
N MET A 1 -28.48 -60.46 22.49
CA MET A 1 -28.40 -60.18 21.04
C MET A 1 -28.76 -58.71 20.87
N GLU A 2 -27.75 -57.83 20.85
CA GLU A 2 -27.97 -56.38 20.82
C GLU A 2 -28.55 -55.97 19.48
N ARG A 3 -29.70 -55.29 19.50
CA ARG A 3 -30.29 -54.72 18.28
C ARG A 3 -29.41 -53.58 17.83
N VAL A 4 -28.63 -53.81 16.77
CA VAL A 4 -27.97 -52.73 16.03
C VAL A 4 -29.07 -51.85 15.45
N TYR A 5 -29.01 -50.55 15.69
CA TYR A 5 -29.97 -49.56 15.18
C TYR A 5 -29.42 -48.90 13.91
N PRO A 6 -29.59 -49.52 12.72
CA PRO A 6 -28.99 -49.03 11.47
C PRO A 6 -29.44 -47.61 11.09
N TRP A 7 -30.65 -47.21 11.51
CA TRP A 7 -31.17 -45.86 11.30
C TRP A 7 -30.38 -44.79 12.05
N ILE A 8 -29.86 -45.10 13.25
CA ILE A 8 -29.02 -44.18 14.03
C ILE A 8 -27.67 -44.00 13.33
N ILE A 9 -27.07 -45.10 12.86
CA ILE A 9 -25.81 -45.08 12.12
C ILE A 9 -25.98 -44.30 10.81
N GLY A 10 -27.04 -44.57 10.05
CA GLY A 10 -27.35 -43.87 8.80
C GLY A 10 -27.59 -42.37 9.01
N GLY A 11 -28.32 -42.00 10.07
CA GLY A 11 -28.55 -40.60 10.44
C GLY A 11 -27.26 -39.87 10.82
N LEU A 12 -26.38 -40.52 11.58
CA LEU A 12 -25.08 -39.94 11.95
C LEU A 12 -24.17 -39.77 10.72
N VAL A 13 -24.11 -40.76 9.83
CA VAL A 13 -23.34 -40.68 8.58
C VAL A 13 -23.87 -39.55 7.69
N LEU A 14 -25.19 -39.42 7.57
CA LEU A 14 -25.82 -38.33 6.81
C LEU A 14 -25.52 -36.95 7.41
N LEU A 15 -25.59 -36.82 8.74
CA LEU A 15 -25.23 -35.59 9.44
C LEU A 15 -23.77 -35.20 9.18
N LEU A 16 -22.84 -36.15 9.30
CA LEU A 16 -21.42 -35.92 9.04
C LEU A 16 -21.18 -35.54 7.57
N PHE A 17 -21.87 -36.20 6.64
CA PHE A 17 -21.80 -35.89 5.22
C PHE A 17 -22.31 -34.47 4.90
N VAL A 18 -23.47 -34.09 5.43
CA VAL A 18 -24.03 -32.73 5.27
C VAL A 18 -23.08 -31.69 5.87
N ARG A 19 -22.50 -31.96 7.05
CA ARG A 19 -21.53 -31.08 7.70
C ARG A 19 -20.29 -30.88 6.82
N GLU A 20 -19.76 -31.96 6.25
CA GLU A 20 -18.58 -31.95 5.39
C GLU A 20 -18.84 -31.15 4.10
N VAL A 21 -19.98 -31.38 3.45
CA VAL A 21 -20.38 -30.61 2.25
C VAL A 21 -20.57 -29.13 2.59
N ALA A 22 -21.29 -28.81 3.66
CA ALA A 22 -21.49 -27.43 4.10
C ALA A 22 -20.16 -26.74 4.45
N TRP A 23 -19.25 -27.45 5.12
CA TRP A 23 -17.92 -26.95 5.46
C TRP A 23 -17.10 -26.65 4.19
N ARG A 24 -17.09 -27.55 3.20
CA ARG A 24 -16.42 -27.33 1.92
C ARG A 24 -16.98 -26.13 1.15
N LEU A 25 -18.29 -25.96 1.13
CA LEU A 25 -18.93 -24.82 0.45
C LEU A 25 -18.60 -23.49 1.15
N ARG A 26 -18.65 -23.45 2.49
CA ARG A 26 -18.26 -22.27 3.28
C ARG A 26 -16.78 -21.93 3.08
N MET A 27 -15.91 -22.93 3.12
CA MET A 27 -14.47 -22.74 2.91
C MET A 27 -14.19 -22.17 1.51
N ARG A 28 -14.81 -22.72 0.46
CA ARG A 28 -14.68 -22.20 -0.90
C ARG A 28 -15.15 -20.75 -1.04
N ARG A 29 -16.25 -20.38 -0.37
CA ARG A 29 -16.74 -18.98 -0.35
C ARG A 29 -15.77 -18.06 0.38
N ALA A 30 -15.32 -18.43 1.58
CA ALA A 30 -14.36 -17.65 2.34
C ALA A 30 -13.03 -17.45 1.60
N LEU A 31 -12.54 -18.47 0.88
CA LEU A 31 -11.35 -18.37 0.04
C LEU A 31 -11.56 -17.38 -1.13
N ARG A 32 -12.72 -17.43 -1.79
CA ARG A 32 -13.05 -16.49 -2.88
C ARG A 32 -13.16 -15.05 -2.39
N GLU A 33 -13.83 -14.82 -1.27
CA GLU A 33 -13.97 -13.49 -0.67
C GLU A 33 -12.61 -12.92 -0.26
N ARG A 34 -11.75 -13.73 0.38
CA ARG A 34 -10.39 -13.31 0.74
C ARG A 34 -9.54 -12.99 -0.50
N ALA A 35 -9.65 -13.80 -1.56
CA ALA A 35 -8.94 -13.55 -2.80
C ALA A 35 -9.41 -12.23 -3.45
N GLN A 36 -10.71 -11.97 -3.50
CA GLN A 36 -11.27 -10.71 -4.01
C GLN A 36 -10.80 -9.51 -3.17
N GLN A 37 -10.86 -9.60 -1.85
CA GLN A 37 -10.36 -8.55 -0.95
C GLN A 37 -8.87 -8.29 -1.13
N ALA A 38 -8.06 -9.34 -1.32
CA ALA A 38 -6.63 -9.21 -1.57
C ALA A 38 -6.36 -8.48 -2.90
N VAL A 39 -7.09 -8.81 -3.96
CA VAL A 39 -6.99 -8.14 -5.27
C VAL A 39 -7.36 -6.66 -5.17
N GLU A 40 -8.47 -6.32 -4.52
CA GLU A 40 -8.91 -4.93 -4.38
C GLU A 40 -7.93 -4.10 -3.54
N ARG A 41 -7.41 -4.66 -2.44
CA ARG A 41 -6.34 -4.02 -1.65
C ARG A 41 -5.08 -3.80 -2.49
N SER A 42 -4.64 -4.82 -3.23
CA SER A 42 -3.48 -4.72 -4.11
C SER A 42 -3.66 -3.62 -5.16
N ARG A 43 -4.82 -3.54 -5.81
CA ARG A 43 -5.16 -2.47 -6.77
C ARG A 43 -5.08 -1.08 -6.15
N SER A 44 -5.62 -0.91 -4.94
CA SER A 44 -5.55 0.38 -4.24
C SER A 44 -4.12 0.79 -3.93
N VAL A 45 -3.28 -0.15 -3.48
CA VAL A 45 -1.86 0.10 -3.20
C VAL A 45 -1.10 0.46 -4.47
N LEU A 46 -1.28 -0.32 -5.54
CA LEU A 46 -0.62 -0.08 -6.84
C LEU A 46 -1.01 1.28 -7.42
N LYS A 47 -2.29 1.67 -7.33
CA LYS A 47 -2.74 2.99 -7.76
C LYS A 47 -2.07 4.12 -6.98
N GLY A 48 -1.88 3.96 -5.66
CA GLY A 48 -1.14 4.92 -4.84
C GLY A 48 0.30 5.08 -5.32
N GLN A 49 1.03 3.96 -5.46
CA GLN A 49 2.42 3.94 -5.90
C GLN A 49 2.62 4.53 -7.30
N ILE A 50 1.73 4.22 -8.24
CA ILE A 50 1.75 4.79 -9.58
C ILE A 50 1.43 6.29 -9.52
N GLY A 51 0.47 6.68 -8.68
CA GLY A 51 0.10 8.08 -8.45
C GLY A 51 1.26 8.91 -7.95
N GLU A 52 2.04 8.39 -6.99
CA GLU A 52 3.26 9.05 -6.46
C GLU A 52 4.29 9.31 -7.57
N GLN A 53 4.55 8.33 -8.43
CA GLN A 53 5.51 8.47 -9.54
C GLN A 53 5.02 9.39 -10.65
N LEU A 54 3.72 9.38 -10.94
CA LEU A 54 3.12 10.20 -11.99
C LEU A 54 2.74 11.61 -11.51
N ALA A 55 2.78 11.87 -10.20
CA ALA A 55 2.40 13.16 -9.61
C ALA A 55 2.99 14.38 -10.33
N PRO A 56 4.26 14.39 -10.76
CA PRO A 56 4.84 15.54 -11.47
C PRO A 56 4.13 15.88 -12.78
N PHE A 57 3.46 14.92 -13.42
CA PHE A 57 2.78 15.09 -14.70
C PHE A 57 1.28 15.34 -14.55
N LEU A 58 0.75 15.34 -13.32
CA LEU A 58 -0.66 15.56 -13.07
C LEU A 58 -0.99 17.07 -13.05
N PRO A 59 -2.19 17.47 -13.52
CA PRO A 59 -2.63 18.86 -13.43
C PRO A 59 -2.60 19.37 -11.98
N GLY A 60 -2.05 20.57 -11.79
CA GLY A 60 -1.99 21.23 -10.48
C GLY A 60 -0.77 20.85 -9.63
N PHE A 61 0.15 20.03 -10.12
CA PHE A 61 1.44 19.84 -9.46
C PHE A 61 2.25 21.16 -9.54
N PRO A 62 2.75 21.70 -8.42
CA PRO A 62 3.25 23.09 -8.38
C PRO A 62 4.69 23.26 -8.89
N PHE A 63 5.40 22.17 -9.20
CA PHE A 63 6.81 22.23 -9.62
C PHE A 63 7.00 21.75 -11.06
N HIS A 64 8.08 22.21 -11.69
CA HIS A 64 8.42 21.76 -13.04
C HIS A 64 8.84 20.28 -13.03
N PRO A 65 8.30 19.41 -13.91
CA PRO A 65 8.59 17.97 -13.88
C PRO A 65 10.08 17.62 -14.03
N GLY A 66 10.84 18.44 -14.78
CA GLY A 66 12.29 18.27 -14.97
C GLY A 66 13.11 18.42 -13.69
N ASP A 67 12.55 19.11 -12.68
CA ASP A 67 13.21 19.40 -11.40
C ASP A 67 12.97 18.30 -10.36
N VAL A 68 12.06 17.37 -10.65
CA VAL A 68 11.62 16.36 -9.69
C VAL A 68 12.42 15.07 -9.83
N ARG A 69 12.77 14.46 -8.69
CA ARG A 69 13.33 13.10 -8.60
C ARG A 69 12.49 12.27 -7.66
N PHE A 70 12.11 11.08 -8.12
CA PHE A 70 11.39 10.12 -7.30
C PHE A 70 12.35 9.38 -6.35
N LEU A 71 11.93 9.22 -5.09
CA LEU A 71 12.60 8.41 -4.07
C LEU A 71 11.69 7.28 -3.57
N GLY A 72 10.48 7.63 -3.15
CA GLY A 72 9.53 6.73 -2.50
C GLY A 72 9.76 6.52 -0.99
N GLY A 73 8.83 5.82 -0.35
CA GLY A 73 8.95 5.43 1.06
C GLY A 73 8.50 6.53 2.03
N ILE A 74 9.44 7.16 2.73
CA ILE A 74 9.13 8.22 3.71
C ILE A 74 9.21 9.64 3.13
N VAL A 75 9.76 9.75 1.91
CA VAL A 75 9.78 10.96 1.08
C VAL A 75 9.54 10.49 -0.36
N ASP A 76 8.42 10.86 -0.96
CA ASP A 76 8.06 10.33 -2.28
C ASP A 76 8.90 10.97 -3.38
N LEU A 77 9.09 12.28 -3.30
CA LEU A 77 9.79 13.07 -4.31
C LEU A 77 10.77 14.07 -3.64
N VAL A 78 11.84 14.39 -4.35
CA VAL A 78 12.71 15.53 -4.07
C VAL A 78 12.67 16.46 -5.27
N VAL A 79 12.36 17.73 -5.03
CA VAL A 79 12.36 18.78 -6.06
C VAL A 79 13.61 19.60 -5.91
N PHE A 80 14.41 19.68 -6.97
CA PHE A 80 15.55 20.57 -7.10
C PHE A 80 15.10 21.78 -7.92
N SER A 81 14.41 22.73 -7.28
CA SER A 81 13.77 23.85 -7.96
C SER A 81 14.80 24.66 -8.76
N GLY A 82 14.52 24.92 -10.04
CA GLY A 82 15.44 25.62 -10.95
C GLY A 82 16.38 24.70 -11.74
N TYR A 83 16.44 23.40 -11.40
CA TYR A 83 17.40 22.45 -11.98
C TYR A 83 17.32 22.37 -13.51
N HIS A 84 16.12 22.35 -14.09
CA HIS A 84 15.89 22.36 -15.53
C HIS A 84 16.49 23.58 -16.23
N ALA A 85 16.65 24.69 -15.51
CA ALA A 85 17.24 25.94 -15.97
C ALA A 85 18.73 26.08 -15.59
N GLY A 86 19.36 25.01 -15.08
CA GLY A 86 20.80 24.94 -14.82
C GLY A 86 21.27 25.57 -13.50
N HIS A 87 20.37 25.87 -12.57
CA HIS A 87 20.70 26.37 -11.22
C HIS A 87 19.81 25.69 -10.17
N ILE A 88 20.09 25.89 -8.88
CA ILE A 88 19.26 25.35 -7.80
C ILE A 88 18.87 26.49 -6.86
N ASP A 89 17.58 26.79 -6.81
CA ASP A 89 17.02 27.80 -5.90
C ASP A 89 16.68 27.21 -4.54
N GLU A 90 16.07 26.02 -4.53
CA GLU A 90 15.55 25.36 -3.35
C GLU A 90 15.55 23.84 -3.54
N ILE A 91 15.70 23.09 -2.42
CA ILE A 91 15.47 21.65 -2.37
C ILE A 91 14.23 21.39 -1.53
N VAL A 92 13.18 20.82 -2.14
CA VAL A 92 11.90 20.52 -1.47
C VAL A 92 11.71 19.02 -1.34
N LEU A 93 11.45 18.54 -0.12
CA LEU A 93 11.01 17.16 0.10
C LEU A 93 9.48 17.12 0.00
N VAL A 94 8.96 16.25 -0.86
CA VAL A 94 7.53 16.19 -1.15
C VAL A 94 7.01 14.79 -0.88
N ASP A 95 5.88 14.74 -0.19
CA ASP A 95 5.08 13.53 0.03
C ASP A 95 3.74 13.72 -0.70
N VAL A 96 3.41 12.78 -1.57
CA VAL A 96 2.23 12.86 -2.44
C VAL A 96 1.09 12.11 -1.78
N LYS A 97 0.07 12.86 -1.35
CA LYS A 97 -1.18 12.27 -0.83
C LYS A 97 -2.30 12.36 -1.84
N SER A 98 -3.03 11.26 -2.01
CA SER A 98 -4.30 11.20 -2.75
C SER A 98 -5.46 10.90 -1.79
N GLY A 99 -6.67 11.37 -2.12
CA GLY A 99 -7.92 10.91 -1.49
C GLY A 99 -7.96 10.99 0.05
N GLY A 100 -7.69 12.16 0.64
CA GLY A 100 -7.80 12.38 2.09
C GLY A 100 -6.73 11.67 2.94
N ALA A 101 -5.75 11.02 2.30
CA ALA A 101 -4.62 10.41 2.98
C ALA A 101 -3.82 11.44 3.78
N ARG A 102 -3.32 11.03 4.95
CA ARG A 102 -2.53 11.87 5.86
C ARG A 102 -1.12 11.31 5.95
N LEU A 103 -0.18 12.17 6.36
CA LEU A 103 1.19 11.74 6.68
C LEU A 103 1.19 10.61 7.72
N THR A 104 2.01 9.60 7.49
CA THR A 104 2.32 8.56 8.47
C THR A 104 3.15 9.13 9.63
N PRO A 105 3.23 8.45 10.79
CA PRO A 105 4.05 8.93 11.90
C PRO A 105 5.52 9.18 11.53
N LEU A 106 6.10 8.35 10.65
CA LEU A 106 7.48 8.51 10.22
C LEU A 106 7.66 9.69 9.24
N GLN A 107 6.71 9.89 8.33
CA GLN A 107 6.69 11.06 7.44
C GLN A 107 6.55 12.37 8.22
N ARG A 108 5.75 12.41 9.30
CA ARG A 108 5.68 13.57 10.20
C ARG A 108 7.00 13.85 10.92
N GLN A 109 7.77 12.82 11.26
CA GLN A 109 9.10 13.02 11.83
C GLN A 109 10.06 13.65 10.82
N VAL A 110 9.94 13.28 9.53
CA VAL A 110 10.70 13.94 8.44
C VAL A 110 10.28 15.41 8.32
N GLU A 111 8.98 15.69 8.23
CA GLU A 111 8.44 17.06 8.19
C GLU A 111 8.98 17.91 9.35
N GLN A 112 8.93 17.39 10.58
CA GLN A 112 9.46 18.09 11.75
C GLN A 112 10.98 18.29 11.69
N ALA A 113 11.73 17.29 11.23
CA ALA A 113 13.18 17.41 11.08
C ALA A 113 13.55 18.50 10.07
N VAL A 114 12.80 18.63 8.97
CA VAL A 114 12.96 19.71 8.00
C VAL A 114 12.63 21.06 8.63
N ALA A 115 11.49 21.17 9.32
CA ALA A 115 11.06 22.40 10.01
C ALA A 115 12.07 22.86 11.09
N ASP A 116 12.70 21.91 11.77
CA ASP A 116 13.74 22.17 12.77
C ASP A 116 15.13 22.48 12.15
N GLY A 117 15.25 22.49 10.81
CA GLY A 117 16.53 22.72 10.12
C GLY A 117 17.53 21.56 10.24
N LYS A 118 17.09 20.36 10.62
CA LYS A 118 17.93 19.16 10.79
C LYS A 118 18.21 18.45 9.45
N VAL A 119 18.53 19.22 8.42
CA VAL A 119 18.84 18.74 7.06
C VAL A 119 20.28 19.15 6.72
N ARG A 120 21.08 18.22 6.22
CA ARG A 120 22.50 18.45 5.91
C ARG A 120 22.89 17.77 4.61
N PHE A 121 23.65 18.49 3.78
CA PHE A 121 24.33 17.91 2.62
C PHE A 121 25.65 17.25 3.05
N ALA A 122 25.91 16.03 2.58
CA ALA A 122 27.10 15.26 2.94
C ALA A 122 27.71 14.58 1.71
N THR A 123 29.01 14.76 1.50
CA THR A 123 29.76 14.02 0.48
C THR A 123 30.45 12.83 1.13
N VAL A 124 30.03 11.62 0.77
CA VAL A 124 30.70 10.37 1.17
C VAL A 124 31.37 9.78 -0.06
N ARG A 125 32.65 9.43 0.06
CA ARG A 125 33.40 8.72 -0.99
C ARG A 125 33.50 7.26 -0.59
N VAL A 126 33.12 6.36 -1.51
CA VAL A 126 33.27 4.92 -1.34
C VAL A 126 34.40 4.52 -2.28
N GLU A 127 35.47 3.95 -1.72
CA GLU A 127 36.58 3.33 -2.47
C GLU A 127 36.23 1.88 -2.82
#